data_AF-A0A2I0QPT1-F1
#
_entry.id   AF-A0A2I0QPT1-F1
#
_cell.length_a   1.000
_cell.length_b   1.000
_cell.length_c   1.000
_cell.angle_alpha   90.00
_cell.angle_beta   90.00
_cell.angle_gamma   90.00
#
_symmetry.space_group_name_H-M   'P 1'
#
loop_
_entity.id
_entity.type
_entity.pdbx_description
1 polymer ?
#
loop_
_entity_poly.entity_id
_entity_poly.type
_entity_poly.pdbx_seq_one_letter_code
_entity_poly.pdbx_strand_id
1 'polypeptide(L)'
;MKRIIICEGKHDSIFLRALFPKIGIPDKDIEIFDQGERDKKEDLRNIETKIVGKFLSPYGPYSSCKILVKSEEGKGNAIHLFAEYLTTWIQNFETFLMLDTRIERMLNKLKEMIKNKHGNFEIECEDIKDSELLVRKCYLKDKNGNQRVGSPFYLILFVHSLEEEANRTVPSDNVDIEGKISKLVELPDIQDTFSSLF
;
A
#
# COMPACT_ATOMS: atom_id res chain seq x y z
N MET A 1 -4.54 3.94 15.50
CA MET A 1 -3.17 3.55 15.11
C MET A 1 -2.87 4.19 13.77
N LYS A 2 -1.64 4.64 13.50
CA LYS A 2 -1.27 5.20 12.19
C LYS A 2 -1.02 4.06 11.20
N ARG A 3 -1.28 4.30 9.92
CA ARG A 3 -1.20 3.31 8.83
C ARG A 3 -0.22 3.75 7.75
N ILE A 4 0.53 2.81 7.18
CA ILE A 4 1.40 3.05 6.03
C ILE A 4 0.99 2.12 4.90
N ILE A 5 0.81 2.67 3.70
CA ILE A 5 0.57 1.92 2.47
C ILE A 5 1.74 2.17 1.53
N ILE A 6 2.40 1.10 1.09
CA ILE A 6 3.41 1.15 0.04
C ILE A 6 2.80 0.63 -1.25
N CYS A 7 2.91 1.37 -2.34
CA CYS A 7 2.39 1.00 -3.64
C CYS A 7 3.41 1.21 -4.78
N GLU A 8 3.10 0.67 -5.95
CA GLU A 8 4.01 0.62 -7.08
C GLU A 8 4.17 1.99 -7.76
N GLY A 9 3.08 2.67 -8.09
CA GLY A 9 3.18 3.85 -8.95
C GLY A 9 2.00 4.80 -8.90
N LYS A 10 1.99 5.73 -9.87
CA LYS A 10 1.04 6.83 -9.96
C LYS A 10 -0.43 6.38 -9.97
N HIS A 11 -0.75 5.31 -10.69
CA HIS A 11 -2.12 4.82 -10.80
C HIS A 11 -2.66 4.30 -9.46
N ASP A 12 -1.81 3.70 -8.62
CA ASP A 12 -2.15 3.33 -7.25
C ASP A 12 -2.47 4.56 -6.39
N SER A 13 -1.65 5.61 -6.51
CA SER A 13 -1.88 6.88 -5.81
C SER A 13 -3.21 7.49 -6.23
N ILE A 14 -3.53 7.52 -7.53
CA ILE A 14 -4.80 8.03 -8.06
C ILE A 14 -5.97 7.22 -7.52
N PHE A 15 -5.87 5.89 -7.57
CA PHE A 15 -6.86 4.97 -7.05
C PHE A 15 -7.14 5.25 -5.56
N LEU A 16 -6.11 5.31 -4.72
CA LEU A 16 -6.26 5.57 -3.29
C LEU A 16 -6.84 6.96 -2.99
N ARG A 17 -6.40 8.00 -3.73
CA ARG A 17 -6.99 9.35 -3.63
C ARG A 17 -8.49 9.36 -3.90
N ALA A 18 -8.92 8.63 -4.94
CA ALA A 18 -10.33 8.56 -5.31
C ALA A 18 -11.14 7.69 -4.32
N LEU A 19 -10.53 6.63 -3.78
CA LEU A 19 -11.18 5.67 -2.91
C LEU A 19 -11.45 6.20 -1.50
N PHE A 20 -10.47 6.86 -0.88
CA PHE A 20 -10.58 7.23 0.54
C PHE A 20 -11.82 8.05 0.90
N PRO A 21 -12.22 9.08 0.13
CA PRO A 21 -13.46 9.81 0.38
C PRO A 21 -14.71 8.92 0.27
N LYS A 22 -14.70 7.92 -0.61
CA LYS A 22 -15.84 7.00 -0.84
C LYS A 22 -16.05 6.07 0.35
N ILE A 23 -14.99 5.69 1.06
CA ILE A 23 -15.04 4.87 2.26
C ILE A 23 -15.03 5.71 3.57
N GLY A 24 -15.29 7.01 3.47
CA GLY A 24 -15.47 7.88 4.63
C GLY A 24 -14.18 8.35 5.32
N ILE A 25 -13.02 8.20 4.68
CA ILE A 25 -11.74 8.70 5.21
C ILE A 25 -11.50 10.12 4.68
N PRO A 26 -11.39 11.13 5.56
CA PRO A 26 -11.23 12.51 5.14
C PRO A 26 -9.80 12.81 4.67
N ASP A 27 -9.65 13.66 3.66
CA ASP A 27 -8.35 14.05 3.08
C ASP A 27 -7.31 14.52 4.12
N LYS A 28 -7.75 15.20 5.18
CA LYS A 28 -6.88 15.69 6.26
C LYS A 28 -6.19 14.57 7.06
N ASP A 29 -6.70 13.35 6.96
CA ASP A 29 -6.16 12.17 7.63
C ASP A 29 -5.12 11.44 6.73
N ILE A 30 -4.89 11.90 5.50
CA ILE A 30 -4.08 11.22 4.49
C ILE A 30 -2.95 12.13 4.00
N GLU A 31 -1.75 11.58 3.91
CA GLU A 31 -0.64 12.18 3.17
C GLU A 31 -0.16 11.18 2.11
N ILE A 32 0.06 11.64 0.89
CA ILE A 32 0.49 10.79 -0.24
C ILE A 32 1.77 11.37 -0.82
N PHE A 33 2.82 10.57 -0.78
CA PHE A 33 4.09 10.83 -1.44
C PHE A 33 4.21 9.95 -2.68
N ASP A 34 4.24 10.57 -3.85
CA ASP A 34 4.47 9.91 -5.12
C ASP A 34 5.82 10.33 -5.67
N GLN A 35 6.72 9.36 -5.88
CA GLN A 35 8.02 9.64 -6.48
C GLN A 35 7.85 10.11 -7.93
N GLY A 36 6.89 9.54 -8.67
CA GLY A 36 6.72 9.71 -10.13
C GLY A 36 6.16 11.05 -10.58
N GLU A 37 5.67 11.88 -9.65
CA GLU A 37 5.00 13.14 -10.00
C GLU A 37 5.94 14.35 -10.16
N ARG A 38 7.27 14.23 -10.02
CA ARG A 38 8.13 15.45 -9.87
C ARG A 38 9.46 15.46 -10.64
N ASP A 39 9.63 16.52 -11.44
CA ASP A 39 10.72 16.74 -12.39
C ASP A 39 12.14 16.96 -11.81
N LYS A 40 12.33 17.02 -10.48
CA LYS A 40 13.67 17.27 -9.88
C LYS A 40 13.93 16.42 -8.63
N LYS A 41 14.86 15.47 -8.76
CA LYS A 41 15.24 14.51 -7.70
C LYS A 41 15.78 15.14 -6.40
N GLU A 42 16.41 16.32 -6.45
CA GLU A 42 16.93 16.98 -5.23
C GLU A 42 15.81 17.51 -4.30
N ASP A 43 14.64 17.87 -4.84
CA ASP A 43 13.50 18.29 -4.03
C ASP A 43 12.77 17.08 -3.41
N LEU A 44 12.82 15.91 -4.04
CA LEU A 44 12.07 14.72 -3.61
C LEU A 44 12.41 14.30 -2.19
N ARG A 45 13.69 14.22 -1.82
CA ARG A 45 14.11 13.80 -0.48
C ARG A 45 13.64 14.78 0.61
N ASN A 46 13.72 16.08 0.32
CA ASN A 46 13.26 17.11 1.25
C ASN A 46 11.73 17.08 1.41
N ILE A 47 11.01 16.83 0.32
CA ILE A 47 9.56 16.67 0.32
C ILE A 47 9.15 15.42 1.10
N GLU A 48 9.79 14.29 0.84
CA GLU A 48 9.55 13.03 1.55
C GLU A 48 9.77 13.22 3.05
N THR A 49 10.89 13.82 3.43
CA THR A 49 11.21 14.11 4.84
C THR A 49 10.12 14.98 5.49
N LYS A 50 9.61 15.99 4.78
CA LYS A 50 8.50 16.82 5.28
C LYS A 50 7.21 16.03 5.44
N ILE A 51 6.85 15.21 4.46
CA ILE A 51 5.63 14.39 4.48
C ILE A 51 5.69 13.36 5.60
N VAL A 52 6.78 12.61 5.70
CA VAL A 52 7.02 11.65 6.78
C VAL A 52 7.04 12.36 8.13
N GLY A 53 7.68 13.53 8.23
CA GLY A 53 7.69 14.33 9.45
C GLY A 53 6.29 14.74 9.91
N LYS A 54 5.43 15.18 8.99
CA LYS A 54 4.01 15.45 9.30
C LYS A 54 3.29 14.19 9.76
N PHE A 55 3.44 13.09 9.03
CA PHE A 55 2.83 11.80 9.38
C PHE A 55 3.28 11.31 10.74
N LEU A 56 4.54 11.53 11.16
CA LEU A 56 5.03 11.11 12.47
C LEU A 56 4.66 12.10 13.58
N SER A 57 4.27 13.34 13.26
CA SER A 57 3.99 14.37 14.26
C SER A 57 2.89 13.92 15.26
N PRO A 58 3.19 13.93 16.57
CA PRO A 58 2.19 13.62 17.60
C PRO A 58 1.33 14.83 17.98
N TYR A 59 1.72 16.06 17.61
CA TYR A 59 1.08 17.29 18.04
C TYR A 59 0.78 18.25 16.88
N GLY A 60 -0.11 19.21 17.13
CA GLY A 60 -0.41 20.32 16.22
C GLY A 60 -1.36 19.95 15.08
N PRO A 61 -1.47 20.80 14.04
CA PRO A 61 -2.43 20.61 12.94
C PRO A 61 -2.17 19.34 12.12
N TYR A 62 -0.98 18.74 12.22
CA TYR A 62 -0.60 17.50 11.55
C TYR A 62 -0.92 16.24 12.35
N SER A 63 -1.39 16.36 13.59
CA SER A 63 -1.76 15.22 14.44
C SER A 63 -2.96 14.43 13.91
N SER A 64 -3.75 15.01 13.00
CA SER A 64 -4.85 14.33 12.32
C SER A 64 -4.39 13.34 11.25
N CYS A 65 -3.16 13.45 10.75
CA CYS A 65 -2.65 12.55 9.72
C CYS A 65 -2.53 11.13 10.29
N LYS A 66 -3.31 10.20 9.73
CA LYS A 66 -3.40 8.81 10.15
C LYS A 66 -2.88 7.84 9.10
N ILE A 67 -2.89 8.19 7.83
CA ILE A 67 -2.49 7.32 6.72
C ILE A 67 -1.40 8.00 5.91
N LEU A 68 -0.29 7.30 5.70
CA LEU A 68 0.74 7.66 4.74
C LEU A 68 0.71 6.68 3.57
N VAL A 69 0.59 7.19 2.36
CA VAL A 69 0.78 6.42 1.12
C VAL A 69 2.13 6.80 0.50
N LYS A 70 2.93 5.79 0.15
CA LYS A 70 4.18 5.95 -0.59
C LYS A 70 4.15 5.17 -1.90
N SER A 71 4.13 5.89 -3.03
CA SER A 71 4.31 5.35 -4.38
C SER A 71 5.79 5.42 -4.76
N GLU A 72 6.38 4.28 -5.13
CA GLU A 72 7.84 4.07 -5.22
C GLU A 72 8.37 3.90 -6.65
N GLU A 73 7.66 4.38 -7.67
CA GLU A 73 8.09 4.32 -9.09
C GLU A 73 8.49 2.90 -9.58
N GLY A 74 7.75 1.89 -9.12
CA GLY A 74 7.88 0.53 -9.62
C GLY A 74 7.77 -0.53 -8.54
N LYS A 75 7.19 -1.67 -8.90
CA LYS A 75 7.04 -2.87 -8.04
C LYS A 75 8.33 -3.28 -7.35
N GLY A 76 9.46 -3.21 -8.06
CA GLY A 76 10.76 -3.59 -7.53
C GLY A 76 11.18 -2.74 -6.32
N ASN A 77 10.99 -1.43 -6.43
CA ASN A 77 11.32 -0.45 -5.39
C ASN A 77 10.35 -0.56 -4.22
N ALA A 78 9.04 -0.67 -4.50
CA ALA A 78 8.01 -0.86 -3.49
C ALA A 78 8.28 -2.09 -2.60
N ILE A 79 8.56 -3.25 -3.22
CA ILE A 79 8.90 -4.49 -2.49
C ILE A 79 10.22 -4.30 -1.72
N HIS A 80 11.22 -3.62 -2.30
CA HIS A 80 12.50 -3.40 -1.64
C HIS A 80 12.35 -2.54 -0.39
N LEU A 81 11.73 -1.37 -0.51
CA LEU A 81 11.46 -0.48 0.62
C LEU A 81 10.64 -1.22 1.69
N PHE A 82 9.60 -1.94 1.27
CA PHE A 82 8.75 -2.68 2.18
C PHE A 82 9.53 -3.73 2.97
N ALA A 83 10.30 -4.58 2.30
CA ALA A 83 11.11 -5.60 2.96
C ALA A 83 12.19 -5.00 3.87
N GLU A 84 12.81 -3.89 3.46
CA GLU A 84 13.86 -3.22 4.21
C GLU A 84 13.35 -2.67 5.56
N TYR A 85 12.18 -2.04 5.57
CA TYR A 85 11.65 -1.36 6.76
C TYR A 85 10.53 -2.12 7.47
N LEU A 86 10.17 -3.32 7.01
CA LEU A 86 9.02 -4.09 7.53
C LEU A 86 9.02 -4.18 9.06
N THR A 87 10.12 -4.60 9.67
CA THR A 87 10.22 -4.83 11.12
C THR A 87 9.97 -3.56 11.91
N THR A 88 10.52 -2.43 11.47
CA THR A 88 10.26 -1.12 12.05
C THR A 88 8.79 -0.72 11.89
N TRP A 89 8.21 -0.94 10.71
CA TRP A 89 6.84 -0.52 10.45
C TRP A 89 5.83 -1.32 11.24
N ILE A 90 5.90 -2.65 11.26
CA ILE A 90 4.94 -3.49 11.99
C ILE A 90 4.98 -3.30 13.51
N GLN A 91 6.08 -2.79 14.05
CA GLN A 91 6.19 -2.43 15.47
C GLN A 91 5.47 -1.13 15.81
N ASN A 92 5.27 -0.23 14.84
CA ASN A 92 4.80 1.14 15.08
C ASN A 92 3.48 1.48 14.36
N PHE A 93 3.17 0.78 13.27
CA PHE A 93 2.11 1.12 12.32
C PHE A 93 1.40 -0.13 11.82
N GLU A 94 0.13 0.05 11.45
CA GLU A 94 -0.55 -0.94 10.60
C GLU A 94 -0.04 -0.78 9.16
N THR A 95 0.44 -1.86 8.57
CA THR A 95 1.32 -1.80 7.41
C THR A 95 0.70 -2.55 6.24
N PHE A 96 0.64 -1.92 5.07
CA PHE A 96 0.02 -2.44 3.86
C PHE A 96 1.00 -2.36 2.67
N LEU A 97 1.05 -3.42 1.87
CA LEU A 97 1.71 -3.45 0.56
C LEU A 97 0.64 -3.68 -0.51
N MET A 98 0.48 -2.72 -1.41
CA MET A 98 -0.48 -2.76 -2.51
C MET A 98 0.25 -2.89 -3.85
N LEU A 99 -0.02 -3.94 -4.64
CA LEU A 99 0.70 -4.20 -5.89
C LEU A 99 -0.18 -4.87 -6.96
N ASP A 100 0.16 -4.64 -8.21
CA ASP A 100 -0.45 -5.31 -9.37
C ASP A 100 0.38 -6.52 -9.79
N THR A 101 0.11 -7.71 -9.26
CA THR A 101 0.91 -8.91 -9.56
C THR A 101 0.25 -10.22 -9.14
N ARG A 102 0.64 -11.30 -9.83
CA ARG A 102 0.45 -12.67 -9.36
C ARG A 102 1.12 -12.89 -7.99
N ILE A 103 0.38 -13.54 -7.10
CA ILE A 103 0.65 -13.60 -5.67
C ILE A 103 1.89 -14.42 -5.31
N GLU A 104 2.12 -15.57 -5.96
CA GLU A 104 3.19 -16.50 -5.58
C GLU A 104 4.56 -15.93 -5.87
N ARG A 105 4.73 -15.32 -7.05
CA ARG A 105 6.02 -14.72 -7.46
C ARG A 105 6.41 -13.56 -6.55
N MET A 106 5.44 -12.71 -6.20
CA MET A 106 5.68 -11.59 -5.30
C MET A 106 5.98 -12.06 -3.88
N LEU A 107 5.17 -12.99 -3.35
CA LEU A 107 5.35 -13.49 -1.99
C LEU A 107 6.71 -14.20 -1.84
N ASN A 108 7.14 -14.98 -2.83
CA ASN A 108 8.46 -15.62 -2.81
C ASN A 108 9.58 -14.57 -2.81
N LYS A 109 9.49 -13.55 -3.66
CA LYS A 109 10.46 -12.44 -3.68
C LYS A 109 10.50 -11.70 -2.34
N LEU A 110 9.34 -11.40 -1.76
CA LEU A 110 9.22 -10.72 -0.48
C LEU A 110 9.84 -11.57 0.66
N LYS A 111 9.54 -12.87 0.69
CA LYS A 111 10.13 -13.85 1.64
C LYS A 111 11.65 -13.90 1.52
N GLU A 112 12.18 -14.00 0.30
CA GLU A 112 13.63 -14.00 0.06
C GLU A 112 14.27 -12.70 0.55
N MET A 113 13.67 -11.54 0.26
CA MET A 113 14.22 -10.26 0.68
C MET A 113 14.19 -10.09 2.19
N ILE A 114 13.11 -10.49 2.86
CA ILE A 114 13.03 -10.44 4.32
C ILE A 114 14.02 -11.41 4.96
N LYS A 115 14.16 -12.62 4.42
CA LYS A 115 15.16 -13.58 4.87
C LYS A 115 16.57 -13.01 4.73
N ASN A 116 16.90 -12.38 3.61
CA ASN A 116 18.22 -11.80 3.37
C ASN A 116 18.51 -10.57 4.26
N LYS A 117 17.51 -9.73 4.52
CA LYS A 117 17.67 -8.49 5.31
C LYS A 117 17.61 -8.72 6.81
N HIS A 118 16.76 -9.66 7.27
CA HIS A 118 16.45 -9.84 8.68
C HIS A 118 16.81 -11.23 9.23
N GLY A 119 17.23 -12.17 8.39
CA GLY A 119 17.94 -13.42 8.72
C GLY A 119 17.17 -14.50 9.49
N ASN A 120 16.26 -14.11 10.38
CA ASN A 120 15.65 -14.97 11.38
C ASN A 120 14.11 -14.94 11.32
N PHE A 121 13.53 -14.49 10.21
CA PHE A 121 12.08 -14.38 10.10
C PHE A 121 11.49 -15.16 8.94
N GLU A 122 10.28 -15.66 9.18
CA GLU A 122 9.41 -16.29 8.20
C GLU A 122 8.09 -15.52 8.08
N ILE A 123 7.42 -15.66 6.93
CA ILE A 123 6.12 -15.04 6.68
C ILE A 123 5.05 -16.12 6.61
N GLU A 124 4.09 -16.03 7.51
CA GLU A 124 2.82 -16.74 7.45
C GLU A 124 1.75 -15.79 6.92
N CYS A 125 0.86 -16.24 6.04
CA CYS A 125 -0.25 -15.45 5.55
C CYS A 125 -1.55 -16.24 5.60
N GLU A 126 -2.64 -15.54 5.89
CA GLU A 126 -4.02 -16.01 5.90
C GLU A 126 -4.78 -15.22 4.82
N ASP A 127 -5.54 -15.92 3.97
CA ASP A 127 -6.42 -15.29 2.98
C ASP A 127 -7.62 -14.64 3.69
N ILE A 128 -7.78 -13.33 3.52
CA ILE A 128 -8.98 -12.59 3.94
C ILE A 128 -10.00 -12.60 2.80
N LYS A 129 -9.51 -12.45 1.57
CA LYS A 129 -10.32 -12.43 0.35
C LYS A 129 -9.54 -13.03 -0.80
N ASP A 130 -10.21 -13.92 -1.54
CA ASP A 130 -9.67 -14.66 -2.68
C ASP A 130 -10.55 -14.42 -3.92
N SER A 131 -10.29 -13.32 -4.63
CA SER A 131 -11.01 -12.87 -5.84
C SER A 131 -10.06 -12.10 -6.77
N GLU A 132 -10.57 -11.34 -7.74
CA GLU A 132 -9.77 -10.43 -8.59
C GLU A 132 -8.97 -9.39 -7.77
N LEU A 133 -9.45 -9.05 -6.57
CA LEU A 133 -8.71 -8.38 -5.53
C LEU A 133 -8.40 -9.38 -4.41
N LEU A 134 -7.11 -9.74 -4.29
CA LEU A 134 -6.61 -10.64 -3.27
C LEU A 134 -6.17 -9.84 -2.05
N VAL A 135 -6.64 -10.24 -0.86
CA VAL A 135 -6.23 -9.62 0.40
C VAL A 135 -5.73 -10.69 1.34
N ARG A 136 -4.47 -10.57 1.78
CA ARG A 136 -3.86 -11.45 2.77
C ARG A 136 -3.47 -10.69 4.02
N LYS A 137 -3.76 -11.29 5.16
CA LYS A 137 -3.20 -10.89 6.44
C LYS A 137 -1.96 -11.71 6.70
N CYS A 138 -0.82 -11.07 6.89
CA CYS A 138 0.45 -11.73 7.06
C CYS A 138 1.07 -11.40 8.42
N TYR A 139 1.81 -12.36 8.95
CA TYR A 139 2.53 -12.26 10.21
C TYR A 139 4.00 -12.58 9.96
N LEU A 140 4.86 -11.79 10.61
CA LEU A 140 6.27 -12.11 10.71
C LEU A 140 6.47 -13.02 11.92
N LYS A 141 7.05 -14.21 11.71
CA LYS A 141 7.42 -15.16 12.77
C LYS A 141 8.92 -15.24 12.92
N ASP A 142 9.39 -15.47 14.13
CA ASP A 142 10.78 -15.91 14.32
C ASP A 142 11.03 -17.27 13.64
N LYS A 143 12.30 -17.58 13.36
CA LYS A 143 12.73 -18.83 12.71
C LYS A 143 12.36 -20.12 13.45
N ASN A 144 11.95 -20.00 14.72
CA ASN A 144 11.46 -21.12 15.50
C ASN A 144 9.93 -21.32 15.30
N GLY A 145 9.27 -20.43 14.55
CA GLY A 145 7.84 -20.46 14.26
C GLY A 145 6.95 -20.12 15.45
N ASN A 146 7.53 -19.70 16.58
CA ASN A 146 6.87 -19.74 17.88
C ASN A 146 6.35 -18.38 18.34
N GLN A 147 6.89 -17.28 17.80
CA GLN A 147 6.48 -15.93 18.20
C GLN A 147 6.17 -15.02 17.01
N ARG A 148 4.99 -14.38 17.04
CA ARG A 148 4.62 -13.29 16.14
C ARG A 148 5.37 -12.02 16.54
N VAL A 149 6.00 -11.37 15.56
CA VAL A 149 6.80 -10.16 15.75
C VAL A 149 5.99 -8.96 15.28
N GLY A 150 5.69 -8.06 16.23
CA GLY A 150 4.91 -6.86 15.94
C GLY A 150 3.47 -7.14 15.50
N SER A 151 2.87 -6.16 14.85
CA SER A 151 1.52 -6.23 14.29
C SER A 151 1.49 -7.04 12.98
N PRO A 152 0.33 -7.59 12.58
CA PRO A 152 0.18 -8.09 11.21
C PRO A 152 0.44 -6.98 10.19
N PHE A 153 0.86 -7.38 9.00
CA PHE A 153 0.85 -6.54 7.80
C PHE A 153 -0.09 -7.15 6.76
N TYR A 154 -0.55 -6.34 5.83
CA TYR A 154 -1.52 -6.75 4.82
C TYR A 154 -0.91 -6.66 3.42
N LEU A 155 -1.21 -7.66 2.60
CA LEU A 155 -0.92 -7.66 1.17
C LEU A 155 -2.25 -7.44 0.43
N ILE A 156 -2.32 -6.39 -0.37
CA ILE A 156 -3.46 -6.07 -1.24
C ILE A 156 -2.97 -6.23 -2.67
N LEU A 157 -3.48 -7.21 -3.40
CA LEU A 157 -2.95 -7.56 -4.71
C LEU A 157 -4.06 -7.59 -5.73
N PHE A 158 -3.88 -6.81 -6.79
CA PHE A 158 -4.74 -6.89 -7.95
C PHE A 158 -4.22 -7.98 -8.89
N VAL A 159 -5.11 -8.88 -9.30
CA VAL A 159 -4.79 -9.96 -10.25
C VAL A 159 -4.39 -9.38 -11.61
N HIS A 160 -5.11 -8.33 -12.02
CA HIS A 160 -4.85 -7.49 -13.18
C HIS A 160 -4.33 -6.13 -12.74
N SER A 161 -3.65 -5.40 -13.64
CA SER A 161 -3.26 -4.03 -13.27
C SER A 161 -4.50 -3.13 -13.14
N LEU A 162 -4.40 -2.06 -12.35
CA LEU A 162 -5.52 -1.11 -12.19
C LEU A 162 -5.98 -0.55 -13.54
N GLU A 163 -5.07 -0.33 -14.49
CA GLU A 163 -5.38 0.12 -15.84
C GLU A 163 -6.11 -0.93 -16.65
N GLU A 164 -5.67 -2.19 -16.57
CA GLU A 164 -6.32 -3.30 -17.25
C GLU A 164 -7.74 -3.51 -16.72
N GLU A 165 -7.90 -3.50 -15.40
CA GLU A 165 -9.19 -3.65 -14.74
C GLU A 165 -10.13 -2.47 -15.03
N ALA A 166 -9.62 -1.24 -14.99
CA ALA A 166 -10.37 -0.04 -15.34
C ALA A 166 -10.85 -0.08 -16.81
N ASN A 167 -10.05 -0.60 -17.74
CA ASN A 167 -10.45 -0.73 -19.15
C ASN A 167 -11.49 -1.83 -19.40
N ARG A 168 -11.50 -2.89 -18.59
CA ARG A 168 -12.47 -3.98 -18.69
C ARG A 168 -13.82 -3.60 -18.11
N THR A 169 -13.81 -2.84 -17.02
CA THR A 169 -15.00 -2.66 -16.18
C THR A 169 -15.68 -1.30 -16.40
N VAL A 170 -14.92 -0.28 -16.79
CA VAL A 170 -15.48 1.06 -17.07
C VAL A 170 -15.71 1.22 -18.56
N PRO A 171 -16.94 1.58 -19.00
CA PRO A 171 -17.24 1.82 -20.41
C PRO A 171 -16.26 2.80 -21.06
N SER A 172 -16.03 2.62 -22.36
CA SER A 172 -15.23 3.52 -23.19
C SER A 172 -15.99 4.82 -23.47
N ASP A 173 -16.29 5.56 -22.41
CA ASP A 173 -16.62 6.98 -22.49
C ASP A 173 -15.30 7.74 -22.79
N ASN A 174 -15.35 8.96 -23.33
CA ASN A 174 -14.18 9.82 -23.63
C ASN A 174 -13.41 10.27 -22.36
N VAL A 175 -13.00 9.31 -21.52
CA VAL A 175 -12.30 9.49 -20.27
C VAL A 175 -10.97 8.76 -20.39
N ASP A 176 -9.90 9.43 -20.00
CA ASP A 176 -8.57 8.84 -19.96
C ASP A 176 -8.46 7.75 -18.88
N ILE A 177 -7.29 7.09 -18.81
CA ILE A 177 -7.10 5.98 -17.89
C ILE A 177 -7.23 6.38 -16.42
N GLU A 178 -6.83 7.59 -16.06
CA GLU A 178 -6.90 8.12 -14.69
C GLU A 178 -8.35 8.33 -14.25
N GLY A 179 -9.18 8.89 -15.15
CA GLY A 179 -10.61 9.01 -14.90
C GLY A 179 -11.33 7.67 -14.88
N LYS A 180 -10.90 6.67 -15.66
CA LYS A 180 -11.42 5.29 -15.55
C LYS A 180 -11.06 4.65 -14.21
N ILE A 181 -9.81 4.77 -13.75
CA ILE A 181 -9.40 4.30 -12.41
C ILE A 181 -10.22 4.98 -11.31
N SER A 182 -10.50 6.28 -11.45
CA SER A 182 -11.33 7.03 -10.50
C SER A 182 -12.81 6.60 -10.50
N LYS A 183 -13.29 5.96 -11.58
CA LYS A 183 -14.62 5.30 -11.61
C LYS A 183 -14.57 3.87 -11.08
N LEU A 184 -13.43 3.18 -11.21
CA LEU A 184 -13.24 1.82 -10.72
C LEU A 184 -13.51 1.72 -9.20
N VAL A 185 -13.12 2.73 -8.43
CA VAL A 185 -13.37 2.79 -6.97
C VAL A 185 -14.87 2.83 -6.60
N GLU A 186 -15.78 3.00 -7.56
CA GLU A 186 -17.23 2.99 -7.34
C GLU A 186 -17.82 1.58 -7.29
N LEU A 187 -17.03 0.56 -7.63
CA LEU A 187 -17.45 -0.84 -7.51
C LEU A 187 -17.69 -1.20 -6.04
N PRO A 188 -18.89 -1.74 -5.68
CA PRO A 188 -19.20 -2.10 -4.31
C PRO A 188 -18.18 -3.05 -3.69
N ASP A 189 -17.72 -4.03 -4.46
CA ASP A 189 -16.73 -5.01 -4.00
C ASP A 189 -15.40 -4.37 -3.58
N ILE A 190 -14.96 -3.31 -4.26
CA ILE A 190 -13.76 -2.53 -3.89
C ILE A 190 -14.04 -1.74 -2.62
N GLN A 191 -15.15 -1.00 -2.55
CA GLN A 191 -15.47 -0.18 -1.38
C GLN A 191 -15.65 -1.03 -0.13
N ASP A 192 -16.36 -2.15 -0.22
CA ASP A 192 -16.59 -3.07 0.91
C ASP A 192 -15.27 -3.65 1.41
N THR A 193 -14.38 -4.06 0.49
CA THR A 193 -13.07 -4.60 0.83
C THR A 193 -12.24 -3.57 1.59
N PHE A 194 -12.09 -2.36 1.04
CA PHE A 194 -11.26 -1.35 1.68
C PHE A 194 -11.91 -0.76 2.94
N SER A 195 -13.24 -0.65 3.01
CA SER A 195 -13.95 -0.25 4.24
C SER A 195 -13.75 -1.27 5.37
N SER A 196 -13.56 -2.55 5.05
CA SER A 196 -13.24 -3.56 6.06
C SER A 196 -11.79 -3.49 6.56
N LEU A 197 -10.90 -2.89 5.76
CA LEU A 197 -9.47 -2.76 6.08
C LEU A 197 -9.13 -1.44 6.79
N PHE A 198 -9.89 -0.38 6.55
CA PHE A 198 -9.59 0.98 7.02
C PHE A 198 -10.66 1.55 7.95
#